data_AF-A0A8S3U653-F1
#
_entry.id   AF-A0A8S3U653-F1
#
_cell.length_a   1.000
_cell.length_b   1.000
_cell.length_c   1.000
_cell.angle_alpha   90.00
_cell.angle_beta   90.00
_cell.angle_gamma   90.00
#
_symmetry.space_group_name_H-M   'P 1'
#
loop_
_entity.id
_entity.type
_entity.pdbx_description
1 polymer ?
#
loop_
_entity_poly.entity_id
_entity_poly.type
_entity_poly.pdbx_seq_one_letter_code
_entity_poly.pdbx_strand_id
1 'polypeptide(L)'
;MSGGAGYVLSREATKIFVEKGINIPGTCRTDAGGAEDLEIGRCLEKIGVKAEDSRDESGGERFMPFIPEHHLIPGILPKDMWYWSYNYYPAKQGPSCCSDFAITFHYVAPNMMYVLEYLVYHLKPYGYGQVYTKVQQCDNKNTDDSKKLTTTNPENSVKVKNIDSVSDKTMNSVIDKTESTQSKENIDSNNNLETVEDKSKQPS
;
A
#
# COMPACT_ATOMS: atom_id res chain seq x y z
N MET A 1 3.78 4.61 13.00
CA MET A 1 4.80 4.26 11.99
C MET A 1 5.07 2.77 12.11
N SER A 2 4.95 2.00 11.03
CA SER A 2 5.30 0.57 11.00
C SER A 2 6.62 0.42 10.24
N GLY A 3 7.57 -0.33 10.80
CA GLY A 3 8.89 -0.53 10.19
C GLY A 3 8.82 -1.33 8.90
N GLY A 4 7.87 -2.27 8.79
CA GLY A 4 7.78 -3.18 7.64
C GLY A 4 7.55 -2.47 6.30
N ALA A 5 6.66 -1.48 6.28
CA ALA A 5 6.43 -0.69 5.06
C ALA A 5 7.59 0.27 4.73
N GLY A 6 8.52 0.45 5.66
CA GLY A 6 9.53 1.49 5.64
C GLY A 6 8.97 2.85 6.09
N TYR A 7 9.89 3.75 6.38
CA TYR A 7 9.63 5.14 6.74
C TYR A 7 10.68 6.04 6.09
N VAL A 8 10.35 7.32 5.90
CA VAL A 8 11.23 8.29 5.25
C VAL A 8 11.58 9.37 6.26
N LEU A 9 12.89 9.64 6.37
CA LEU A 9 13.41 10.75 7.16
C LEU A 9 13.95 11.82 6.23
N SER A 10 13.67 13.08 6.54
CA SER A 10 14.33 14.19 5.87
C SER A 10 15.83 14.18 6.19
N ARG A 11 16.63 14.80 5.32
CA ARG A 11 18.07 14.92 5.53
C ARG A 11 18.42 15.49 6.91
N GLU A 12 17.67 16.49 7.36
CA GLU A 12 17.88 17.13 8.66
C GLU A 12 17.43 16.22 9.81
N ALA A 13 16.31 15.49 9.66
CA ALA A 13 15.87 14.51 10.64
C ALA A 13 16.93 13.42 10.88
N THR A 14 17.52 12.87 9.80
CA THR A 14 18.61 11.88 9.90
C THR A 14 19.84 12.47 10.59
N LYS A 15 20.21 13.71 10.26
CA LYS A 15 21.34 14.39 10.90
C LYS A 15 21.12 14.56 12.40
N ILE A 16 19.96 15.09 12.79
CA ILE A 16 19.57 15.26 14.20
C ILE A 16 19.52 13.91 14.92
N PHE A 17 18.96 12.89 14.29
CA PHE A 17 18.90 11.53 14.82
C PHE A 17 20.27 10.96 15.17
N VAL A 18 21.27 11.16 14.31
CA VAL A 18 22.63 10.70 14.57
C VAL A 18 23.33 11.59 15.60
N GLU A 19 23.36 12.90 15.38
CA GLU A 19 24.15 13.85 16.19
C GLU A 19 23.59 14.08 17.60
N LYS A 20 22.26 14.03 17.76
CA LYS A 20 21.56 14.35 19.01
C LYS A 20 20.77 13.18 19.59
N GLY A 21 20.60 12.10 18.83
CA GLY A 21 19.89 10.88 19.26
C GLY A 21 20.85 9.76 19.64
N ILE A 22 21.17 8.89 18.67
CA ILE A 22 21.90 7.64 18.91
C ILE A 22 23.27 7.87 19.58
N ASN A 23 23.99 8.92 19.20
CA ASN A 23 25.33 9.18 19.74
C ASN A 23 25.33 9.81 21.14
N ILE A 24 24.15 10.16 21.68
CA ILE A 24 24.02 10.78 23.01
C ILE A 24 23.52 9.73 24.01
N PRO A 25 24.37 9.28 24.95
CA PRO A 25 23.99 8.27 25.94
C PRO A 25 22.72 8.65 26.70
N GLY A 26 21.79 7.69 26.84
CA GLY A 26 20.52 7.89 27.54
C GLY A 26 19.46 8.65 26.73
N THR A 27 19.73 9.07 25.50
CA THR A 27 18.72 9.68 24.64
C THR A 27 17.87 8.62 23.97
N CYS A 28 18.49 7.74 23.19
CA CYS A 28 17.80 6.68 22.47
C CYS A 28 18.20 5.31 23.03
N ARG A 29 17.36 4.30 22.82
CA ARG A 29 17.68 2.94 23.22
C ARG A 29 18.86 2.42 22.39
N THR A 30 19.84 1.79 23.04
CA THR A 30 21.08 1.32 22.40
C THR A 30 21.30 -0.19 22.50
N ASP A 31 20.43 -0.91 23.21
CA ASP A 31 20.46 -2.37 23.24
C ASP A 31 19.69 -2.96 22.03
N ALA A 32 19.83 -4.27 21.80
CA ALA A 32 19.20 -4.96 20.67
C ALA A 32 17.74 -5.37 20.92
N GLY A 33 17.12 -4.92 22.00
CA GLY A 33 15.74 -5.24 22.35
C GLY A 33 14.74 -4.19 21.87
N GLY A 34 13.45 -4.51 22.01
CA GLY A 34 12.35 -3.63 21.59
C GLY A 34 11.99 -3.79 20.11
N ALA A 35 10.88 -3.16 19.71
CA ALA A 35 10.49 -3.06 18.32
C ALA A 35 11.19 -1.84 17.70
N GLU A 36 12.04 -2.06 16.70
CA GLU A 36 12.90 -1.03 16.11
C GLU A 36 12.11 0.22 15.68
N ASP A 37 10.96 0.03 15.03
CA ASP A 37 10.09 1.10 14.54
C ASP A 37 9.48 1.95 15.65
N LEU A 38 9.11 1.33 16.77
CA LEU A 38 8.65 2.01 17.96
C LEU A 38 9.79 2.80 18.62
N GLU A 39 10.97 2.20 18.73
CA GLU A 39 12.11 2.81 19.42
C GLU A 39 12.71 3.98 18.62
N ILE A 40 12.81 3.86 17.29
CA ILE A 40 13.23 4.98 16.45
C ILE A 40 12.20 6.12 16.49
N GLY A 41 10.90 5.81 16.48
CA GLY A 41 9.84 6.80 16.64
C GLY A 41 9.94 7.57 17.96
N ARG A 42 10.10 6.85 19.08
CA ARG A 42 10.32 7.44 20.42
C ARG A 42 11.58 8.31 20.48
N CYS A 43 12.67 7.83 19.90
CA CYS A 43 13.94 8.56 19.85
C CYS A 43 13.79 9.87 19.08
N LEU A 44 13.20 9.83 17.88
CA LEU A 44 12.96 11.00 17.04
C LEU A 44 12.07 12.04 17.74
N GLU A 45 10.98 11.60 18.37
CA GLU A 45 10.10 12.48 19.14
C GLU A 45 10.86 13.16 20.30
N LYS A 46 11.66 12.38 21.06
CA LYS A 46 12.44 12.89 22.20
C LYS A 46 13.47 13.95 21.81
N ILE A 47 14.05 13.85 20.63
CA ILE A 47 15.01 14.84 20.09
C ILE A 47 14.33 15.95 19.27
N GLY A 48 13.00 16.03 19.31
CA GLY A 48 12.21 17.11 18.71
C GLY A 48 11.95 16.97 17.22
N VAL A 49 12.21 15.79 16.62
CA VAL A 49 11.81 15.49 15.24
C VAL A 49 10.34 15.07 15.25
N LYS A 50 9.52 15.82 14.52
CA LYS A 50 8.08 15.57 14.43
C LYS A 50 7.76 14.59 13.31
N ALA A 51 6.82 13.69 13.57
CA ALA A 51 6.20 12.89 12.53
C ALA A 51 5.20 13.76 11.76
N GLU A 52 5.23 13.65 10.44
CA GLU A 52 4.29 14.34 9.53
C GLU A 52 3.26 13.35 8.98
N ASP A 53 2.13 13.88 8.54
CA ASP A 53 1.09 13.10 7.85
C ASP A 53 1.58 12.69 6.45
N SER A 54 1.71 11.38 6.22
CA SER A 54 2.21 10.83 4.97
C SER A 54 1.13 10.57 3.93
N ARG A 55 -0.15 10.70 4.31
CA ARG A 55 -1.29 10.46 3.42
C ARG A 55 -1.35 11.48 2.30
N ASP A 56 -2.09 11.14 1.24
CA ASP A 56 -2.38 12.07 0.15
C ASP A 56 -3.44 13.13 0.53
N GLU A 57 -3.73 14.03 -0.40
CA GLU A 57 -4.71 15.11 -0.24
C GLU A 57 -6.14 14.58 0.00
N SER A 58 -6.41 13.32 -0.37
CA SER A 58 -7.67 12.61 -0.15
C SER A 58 -7.69 11.80 1.17
N GLY A 59 -6.58 11.83 1.91
CA GLY A 59 -6.37 11.04 3.12
C GLY A 59 -6.12 9.55 2.86
N GLY A 60 -5.65 9.19 1.67
CA GLY A 60 -5.24 7.84 1.30
C GLY A 60 -3.83 7.52 1.83
N GLU A 61 -3.66 6.33 2.39
CA GLU A 61 -2.37 5.88 2.93
C GLU A 61 -1.32 5.68 1.82
N ARG A 62 -0.04 5.92 2.12
CA ARG A 62 1.08 5.74 1.17
C ARG A 62 2.07 4.65 1.54
N PHE A 63 2.16 4.27 2.82
CA PHE A 63 3.08 3.25 3.33
C PHE A 63 2.28 2.12 3.95
N MET A 64 2.17 0.99 3.25
CA MET A 64 1.23 -0.07 3.61
C MET A 64 1.92 -1.21 4.38
N PRO A 65 1.51 -1.51 5.63
CA PRO A 65 2.16 -2.53 6.47
C PRO A 65 1.86 -3.98 6.04
N PHE A 66 1.09 -4.18 4.97
CA PHE A 66 0.69 -5.48 4.45
C PHE A 66 0.72 -5.49 2.92
N ILE A 67 0.56 -6.68 2.33
CA ILE A 67 0.38 -6.87 0.90
C ILE A 67 -0.86 -6.12 0.38
N PRO A 68 -0.90 -5.77 -0.92
CA PRO A 68 -2.02 -5.04 -1.51
C PRO A 68 -3.40 -5.65 -1.21
N GLU A 69 -3.50 -6.99 -1.25
CA GLU A 69 -4.75 -7.73 -1.04
C GLU A 69 -5.42 -7.36 0.30
N HIS A 70 -4.65 -7.26 1.38
CA HIS A 70 -5.16 -7.01 2.73
C HIS A 70 -5.77 -5.60 2.91
N HIS A 71 -5.41 -4.66 2.02
CA HIS A 71 -5.94 -3.30 2.02
C HIS A 71 -7.11 -3.14 1.04
N LEU A 72 -6.97 -3.75 -0.14
CA LEU A 72 -7.92 -3.62 -1.24
C LEU A 72 -9.19 -4.48 -1.08
N ILE A 73 -9.12 -5.58 -0.33
CA ILE A 73 -10.27 -6.47 -0.12
C ILE A 73 -10.84 -6.26 1.29
N PRO A 74 -12.08 -5.75 1.41
CA PRO A 74 -12.71 -5.54 2.72
C PRO A 74 -12.87 -6.85 3.50
N GLY A 75 -12.63 -6.79 4.82
CA GLY A 75 -12.89 -7.91 5.72
C GLY A 75 -11.79 -8.98 5.82
N ILE A 76 -10.70 -8.88 5.05
CA ILE A 76 -9.56 -9.82 5.17
C ILE A 76 -8.87 -9.71 6.53
N LEU A 77 -8.60 -8.49 6.99
CA LEU A 77 -7.94 -8.27 8.27
C LEU A 77 -8.95 -8.38 9.44
N PRO A 78 -8.68 -9.22 10.47
CA PRO A 78 -9.51 -9.31 11.66
C PRO A 78 -9.65 -7.96 12.36
N LYS A 79 -10.86 -7.61 12.80
CA LYS A 79 -11.18 -6.28 13.38
C LYS A 79 -10.59 -6.03 14.75
N ASP A 80 -10.17 -7.08 15.44
CA ASP A 80 -9.51 -7.06 16.74
C ASP A 80 -7.97 -7.03 16.65
N MET A 81 -7.39 -7.05 15.44
CA MET A 81 -5.93 -6.99 15.28
C MET A 81 -5.37 -5.58 15.57
N TRP A 82 -4.10 -5.54 15.98
CA TRP A 82 -3.34 -4.33 16.33
C TRP A 82 -3.43 -3.21 15.29
N TYR A 83 -3.53 -3.54 14.00
CA TYR A 83 -3.59 -2.57 12.90
C TYR A 83 -4.68 -1.53 13.13
N TRP A 84 -5.87 -1.95 13.56
CA TRP A 84 -6.99 -1.02 13.77
C TRP A 84 -6.77 -0.05 14.94
N SER A 85 -5.96 -0.45 15.93
CA SER A 85 -5.76 0.31 17.16
C SER A 85 -4.49 1.15 17.17
N TYR A 86 -3.51 0.83 16.30
CA TYR A 86 -2.18 1.46 16.29
C TYR A 86 -2.03 2.53 15.20
N ASN A 87 -3.02 2.68 14.32
CA ASN A 87 -3.03 3.77 13.35
C ASN A 87 -3.46 5.08 14.02
N TYR A 88 -2.68 6.14 13.79
CA TYR A 88 -3.03 7.49 14.27
C TYR A 88 -4.31 8.01 13.61
N TYR A 89 -4.49 7.70 12.32
CA TYR A 89 -5.70 7.98 11.57
C TYR A 89 -6.50 6.69 11.35
N PRO A 90 -7.85 6.73 11.37
CA PRO A 90 -8.65 5.53 11.10
C PRO A 90 -8.34 4.94 9.71
N ALA A 91 -7.84 3.71 9.69
CA ALA A 91 -7.54 3.01 8.45
C ALA A 91 -8.82 2.71 7.65
N LYS A 92 -8.76 2.96 6.34
CA LYS A 92 -9.82 2.61 5.39
C LYS A 92 -9.52 1.27 4.72
N GLN A 93 -10.56 0.58 4.25
CA GLN A 93 -10.47 -0.68 3.53
C GLN A 93 -11.19 -0.57 2.19
N GLY A 94 -10.82 -1.43 1.25
CA GLY A 94 -11.43 -1.47 -0.07
C GLY A 94 -10.75 -0.54 -1.06
N PRO A 95 -11.37 -0.27 -2.22
CA PRO A 95 -10.78 0.55 -3.28
C PRO A 95 -10.39 1.98 -2.87
N SER A 96 -10.92 2.48 -1.74
CA SER A 96 -10.61 3.82 -1.21
C SER A 96 -9.59 3.81 -0.04
N CYS A 97 -8.97 2.66 0.25
CA CYS A 97 -7.95 2.54 1.32
C CYS A 97 -6.71 3.39 1.05
N CYS A 98 -6.35 3.47 -0.22
CA CYS A 98 -4.97 3.59 -0.62
C CYS A 98 -4.82 4.76 -1.58
N SER A 99 -3.75 5.53 -1.39
CA SER A 99 -3.40 6.63 -2.27
C SER A 99 -3.15 6.12 -3.69
N ASP A 100 -3.60 6.88 -4.70
CA ASP A 100 -3.22 6.66 -6.10
C ASP A 100 -1.70 6.84 -6.30
N PHE A 101 -1.04 7.50 -5.35
CA PHE A 101 0.41 7.67 -5.24
C PHE A 101 0.98 6.84 -4.08
N ALA A 102 0.50 5.61 -3.88
CA ALA A 102 1.08 4.70 -2.89
C ALA A 102 2.59 4.47 -3.16
N ILE A 103 3.39 4.39 -2.09
CA ILE A 103 4.86 4.32 -2.16
C ILE A 103 5.33 2.88 -1.93
N THR A 104 4.84 2.20 -0.88
CA THR A 104 5.31 0.86 -0.52
C THR A 104 4.20 -0.05 -0.01
N PHE A 105 4.41 -1.35 -0.19
CA PHE A 105 3.65 -2.43 0.44
C PHE A 105 4.61 -3.43 1.06
N HIS A 106 4.37 -3.80 2.32
CA HIS A 106 5.16 -4.79 3.03
C HIS A 106 4.71 -6.22 2.71
N TYR A 107 5.55 -7.21 3.00
CA TYR A 107 5.31 -8.64 2.76
C TYR A 107 5.02 -9.05 1.31
N VAL A 108 5.33 -8.19 0.32
CA VAL A 108 5.15 -8.52 -1.09
C VAL A 108 6.16 -9.60 -1.49
N ALA A 109 5.67 -10.75 -1.93
CA ALA A 109 6.52 -11.85 -2.40
C ALA A 109 7.21 -11.49 -3.73
N PRO A 110 8.40 -12.06 -4.03
CA PRO A 110 9.15 -11.72 -5.24
C PRO A 110 8.36 -11.86 -6.55
N ASN A 111 7.53 -12.91 -6.68
CA ASN A 111 6.65 -13.10 -7.84
C ASN A 111 5.61 -11.97 -7.96
N MET A 112 5.04 -11.52 -6.85
CA MET A 112 4.08 -10.42 -6.84
C MET A 112 4.74 -9.08 -7.18
N MET A 113 6.02 -8.89 -6.85
CA MET A 113 6.76 -7.69 -7.30
C MET A 113 6.81 -7.60 -8.83
N TYR A 114 7.05 -8.71 -9.54
CA TYR A 114 7.01 -8.72 -11.02
C TYR A 114 5.61 -8.45 -11.57
N VAL A 115 4.57 -8.96 -10.91
CA VAL A 115 3.17 -8.68 -11.30
C VAL A 115 2.88 -7.18 -11.11
N LEU A 116 3.25 -6.59 -9.98
CA LEU A 116 3.09 -5.16 -9.73
C LEU A 116 3.86 -4.31 -10.73
N GLU A 117 5.12 -4.65 -11.04
CA GLU A 117 5.92 -3.98 -12.06
C GLU A 117 5.19 -3.97 -13.42
N TYR A 118 4.71 -5.15 -13.84
CA TYR A 118 3.98 -5.25 -15.10
C TYR A 118 2.69 -4.44 -15.08
N LEU A 119 1.88 -4.54 -14.03
CA LEU A 119 0.60 -3.84 -13.94
C LEU A 119 0.75 -2.32 -13.82
N VAL A 120 1.79 -1.82 -13.17
CA VAL A 120 2.01 -0.39 -12.92
C VAL A 120 2.75 0.28 -14.08
N TYR A 121 3.82 -0.34 -14.59
CA TYR A 121 4.72 0.33 -15.53
C TYR A 121 4.62 -0.16 -16.99
N HIS A 122 4.06 -1.34 -17.23
CA HIS A 122 4.08 -1.97 -18.55
C HIS A 122 2.70 -2.18 -19.16
N LEU A 123 1.68 -2.46 -18.35
CA LEU A 123 0.33 -2.70 -18.80
C LEU A 123 -0.25 -1.41 -19.39
N LYS A 124 -0.58 -1.47 -20.68
CA LYS A 124 -1.30 -0.42 -21.39
C LYS A 124 -2.70 -0.94 -21.69
N PRO A 125 -3.70 -0.64 -20.84
CA PRO A 125 -5.05 -1.12 -21.06
C PRO A 125 -5.56 -0.60 -22.41
N TYR A 126 -6.14 -1.50 -23.20
CA TYR A 126 -6.69 -1.15 -24.51
C TYR A 126 -7.76 -0.07 -24.37
N GLY A 127 -7.70 0.96 -25.21
CA GLY A 127 -8.63 2.08 -25.17
C GLY A 127 -8.28 3.18 -24.16
N TYR A 128 -7.25 3.01 -23.32
CA TYR A 128 -6.75 4.09 -22.46
C TYR A 128 -5.61 4.83 -23.16
N GLY A 129 -5.90 6.02 -23.68
CA GLY A 129 -4.90 6.89 -24.28
C GLY A 129 -3.85 7.25 -23.23
N GLN A 130 -2.60 6.85 -23.47
CA GLN A 130 -1.48 7.26 -22.63
C GLN A 130 -1.37 8.79 -22.70
N VAL A 131 -1.86 9.50 -21.67
CA VAL A 131 -1.56 10.91 -21.50
C VAL A 131 -0.10 10.98 -21.07
N TYR A 132 0.80 10.89 -22.04
CA TYR A 132 2.18 11.31 -21.84
C TYR A 132 2.14 12.82 -21.65
N THR A 133 1.98 13.29 -20.41
CA THR A 133 2.48 14.62 -20.06
C THR A 133 3.98 14.55 -20.32
N LYS A 134 4.43 15.14 -21.43
CA LYS A 134 5.83 15.56 -21.54
C LYS A 134 6.08 16.37 -20.27
N VAL A 135 6.83 15.82 -19.33
CA VAL A 135 7.49 16.62 -18.32
C VAL A 135 8.34 17.57 -19.14
N GLN A 136 7.88 18.83 -19.25
CA GLN A 136 8.69 19.86 -19.86
C GLN A 136 9.87 20.00 -18.93
N GLN A 137 11.01 19.47 -19.38
CA GLN A 137 12.30 19.67 -18.76
C GLN A 137 12.39 21.15 -18.41
N CYS A 138 12.59 21.47 -17.13
CA CYS A 138 12.85 22.83 -16.71
C CYS A 138 14.20 23.25 -17.29
N ASP A 139 14.21 23.71 -18.53
CA ASP A 139 15.31 24.47 -19.07
C ASP A 139 15.31 25.80 -18.32
N ASN A 140 16.28 25.97 -17.42
CA ASN A 140 16.60 27.26 -16.81
C ASN A 140 17.01 28.24 -17.91
N LYS A 141 16.03 28.86 -18.55
CA LYS A 141 16.23 30.08 -19.35
C LYS A 141 15.32 31.13 -18.76
N ASN A 142 15.93 32.02 -17.98
CA ASN A 142 15.40 33.34 -17.67
C ASN A 142 15.00 34.01 -18.98
N THR A 143 13.69 34.13 -19.22
CA THR A 143 13.11 35.27 -19.91
C THR A 143 11.65 35.38 -19.51
N ASP A 144 11.36 36.49 -18.84
CA ASP A 144 10.07 37.10 -18.64
C ASP A 144 9.22 37.03 -19.93
N ASP A 145 8.04 36.42 -19.86
CA ASP A 145 6.87 36.87 -20.59
C ASP A 145 5.60 36.09 -20.21
N SER A 146 4.65 36.83 -19.67
CA SER A 146 3.31 36.38 -19.31
C SER A 146 2.52 35.97 -20.56
N LYS A 147 2.30 34.68 -20.83
CA LYS A 147 1.29 34.23 -21.82
C LYS A 147 0.40 33.09 -21.32
N LYS A 148 -0.76 33.54 -20.84
CA LYS A 148 -2.10 32.92 -20.78
C LYS A 148 -2.21 31.52 -21.42
N LEU A 149 -2.49 30.51 -20.58
CA LEU A 149 -2.84 29.16 -20.99
C LEU A 149 -4.20 29.17 -21.72
N THR A 150 -4.18 29.00 -23.05
CA THR A 150 -5.39 28.71 -23.83
C THR A 150 -5.60 27.20 -23.91
N THR A 151 -6.62 26.72 -23.21
CA THR A 151 -7.14 25.35 -23.33
C THR A 151 -7.85 25.22 -24.69
N THR A 152 -7.24 24.50 -25.63
CA THR A 152 -7.95 24.01 -26.82
C THR A 152 -8.38 22.57 -26.55
N ASN A 153 -9.69 22.35 -26.38
CA ASN A 153 -10.31 21.03 -26.38
C ASN A 153 -10.03 20.34 -27.73
N PRO A 154 -9.51 19.11 -27.76
CA PRO A 154 -9.65 18.27 -28.94
C PRO A 154 -11.03 17.61 -28.90
N GLU A 155 -11.95 18.16 -29.68
CA GLU A 155 -13.14 17.43 -30.13
C GLU A 155 -12.67 16.18 -30.90
N ASN A 156 -12.82 15.00 -30.31
CA ASN A 156 -12.81 13.75 -31.06
C ASN A 156 -14.20 13.15 -30.98
N SER A 157 -15.00 13.47 -31.98
CA SER A 157 -16.25 12.80 -32.29
C SER A 157 -15.98 11.35 -32.70
N VAL A 158 -16.09 10.41 -31.76
CA VAL A 158 -16.29 9.00 -32.12
C VAL A 158 -17.75 8.85 -32.53
N LYS A 159 -17.99 8.59 -33.81
CA LYS A 159 -19.30 8.17 -34.32
C LYS A 159 -19.64 6.82 -33.70
N VAL A 160 -20.49 6.83 -32.67
CA VAL A 160 -21.16 5.63 -32.17
C VAL A 160 -22.08 5.14 -33.29
N LYS A 161 -21.76 3.98 -33.89
CA LYS A 161 -22.76 3.22 -34.65
C LYS A 161 -23.66 2.52 -33.62
N ASN A 162 -24.94 2.87 -33.65
CA ASN A 162 -25.98 2.14 -32.91
C ASN A 162 -25.93 0.66 -33.29
N ILE A 163 -25.79 -0.21 -32.29
CA ILE A 163 -26.22 -1.60 -32.38
C ILE A 163 -27.37 -1.69 -31.38
N ASP A 164 -28.57 -1.78 -31.93
CA ASP A 164 -29.79 -2.01 -31.18
C ASP A 164 -29.75 -3.39 -30.49
N SER A 165 -30.09 -3.39 -29.20
CA SER A 165 -30.63 -4.49 -28.39
C SER A 165 -30.14 -5.92 -28.66
N VAL A 166 -29.27 -6.44 -27.79
CA VAL A 166 -29.27 -7.87 -27.45
C VAL A 166 -29.37 -7.99 -25.93
N SER A 167 -30.45 -8.63 -25.51
CA SER A 167 -30.95 -8.78 -24.15
C SER A 167 -29.98 -9.49 -23.20
N ASP A 168 -30.00 -9.06 -21.95
CA ASP A 168 -29.62 -9.79 -20.74
C ASP A 168 -29.96 -11.28 -20.83
N LYS A 169 -28.95 -12.15 -21.01
CA LYS A 169 -29.09 -13.60 -20.76
C LYS A 169 -27.76 -14.38 -20.61
N THR A 170 -26.60 -13.74 -20.55
CA THR A 170 -25.31 -14.46 -20.58
C THR A 170 -24.38 -14.18 -19.40
N MET A 171 -24.94 -13.93 -18.20
CA MET A 171 -24.18 -13.92 -16.95
C MET A 171 -24.61 -14.97 -15.91
N ASN A 172 -25.58 -15.84 -16.24
CA ASN A 172 -26.03 -16.94 -15.38
C ASN A 172 -25.64 -18.34 -15.87
N SER A 173 -24.84 -18.48 -16.95
CA SER A 173 -24.42 -19.81 -17.46
C SER A 173 -22.99 -20.22 -17.09
N VAL A 174 -22.30 -19.42 -16.25
CA VAL A 174 -20.93 -19.72 -15.79
C VAL A 174 -20.89 -20.14 -14.31
N ILE A 175 -21.99 -19.99 -13.57
CA ILE A 175 -22.07 -20.36 -12.14
C ILE A 175 -22.57 -21.80 -11.93
N ASP A 176 -23.24 -22.42 -12.92
CA ASP A 176 -23.85 -23.76 -12.77
C ASP A 176 -22.99 -24.95 -13.24
N LYS A 177 -21.68 -24.78 -13.50
CA LYS A 177 -20.81 -25.87 -13.98
C LYS A 177 -19.63 -26.24 -13.08
N THR A 178 -19.54 -25.68 -11.88
CA THR A 178 -18.47 -26.00 -10.91
C THR A 178 -18.91 -26.79 -9.68
N GLU A 179 -20.18 -27.20 -9.57
CA GLU A 179 -20.67 -27.96 -8.40
C GLU A 179 -20.74 -29.49 -8.55
N SER A 180 -20.44 -30.08 -9.72
CA SER A 180 -20.66 -31.53 -9.93
C SER A 180 -19.41 -32.42 -10.01
N THR A 181 -18.21 -31.93 -9.65
CA THR A 181 -16.98 -32.75 -9.81
C THR A 181 -15.89 -32.44 -8.77
N GLN A 182 -16.23 -32.47 -7.47
CA GLN A 182 -15.22 -32.72 -6.44
C GLN A 182 -15.78 -33.38 -5.16
N SER A 183 -16.79 -34.22 -5.33
CA SER A 183 -17.22 -35.17 -4.31
C SER A 183 -16.72 -36.57 -4.69
N LYS A 184 -15.44 -36.90 -4.40
CA LYS A 184 -14.99 -38.31 -4.31
C LYS A 184 -13.56 -38.62 -3.81
N GLU A 185 -12.82 -37.68 -3.24
CA GLU A 185 -11.55 -38.03 -2.56
C GLU A 185 -11.44 -37.29 -1.23
N ASN A 186 -11.94 -37.90 -0.16
CA ASN A 186 -11.45 -37.77 1.22
C ASN A 186 -12.33 -38.60 2.17
N ILE A 187 -11.99 -39.89 2.32
CA ILE A 187 -12.33 -40.69 3.50
C ILE A 187 -11.10 -41.56 3.82
N ASP A 188 -10.76 -41.55 5.11
CA ASP A 188 -9.81 -42.40 5.86
C ASP A 188 -8.32 -42.03 5.89
N SER A 189 -7.89 -41.33 6.94
CA SER A 189 -7.54 -41.99 8.22
C SER A 189 -6.86 -41.03 9.21
N ASN A 190 -7.48 -40.89 10.39
CA ASN A 190 -6.93 -40.24 11.57
C ASN A 190 -5.69 -40.96 12.13
N ASN A 191 -4.77 -40.18 12.72
CA ASN A 191 -4.21 -40.33 14.07
C ASN A 191 -2.74 -39.88 14.11
N ASN A 192 -2.47 -38.76 14.79
CA ASN A 192 -1.60 -38.71 15.97
C ASN A 192 -1.39 -37.26 16.42
N LEU A 193 -2.12 -36.89 17.47
CA LEU A 193 -1.66 -35.88 18.43
C LEU A 193 -0.47 -36.50 19.19
N GLU A 194 0.70 -35.89 19.08
CA GLU A 194 1.65 -35.87 20.19
C GLU A 194 2.01 -34.42 20.52
N THR A 195 1.79 -34.15 21.80
CA THR A 195 2.05 -32.94 22.55
C THR A 195 3.54 -32.63 22.63
N VAL A 196 3.92 -31.38 22.36
CA VAL A 196 5.13 -30.79 22.94
C VAL A 196 4.71 -29.54 23.70
N GLU A 197 4.80 -29.63 25.02
CA GLU A 197 4.71 -28.50 25.95
C GLU A 197 5.77 -27.45 25.58
N ASP A 198 5.38 -26.18 25.45
CA ASP A 198 6.33 -25.09 25.70
C ASP A 198 5.86 -24.26 26.88
N LYS A 199 6.62 -24.40 27.97
CA LYS A 199 6.51 -23.64 29.20
C LYS A 199 7.32 -22.35 29.03
N SER A 200 6.64 -21.22 28.92
CA SER A 200 7.11 -19.98 29.55
C SER A 200 6.05 -18.87 29.49
N LYS A 201 5.06 -19.00 30.39
CA LYS A 201 4.45 -17.83 31.04
C LYS A 201 5.48 -17.28 32.04
N GLN A 202 5.80 -15.98 31.97
CA GLN A 202 5.61 -14.98 33.04
C GLN A 202 6.49 -13.71 32.87
N PRO A 203 6.11 -12.60 33.53
CA PRO A 203 6.15 -11.24 32.99
C PRO A 203 7.26 -10.37 33.58
N SER A 204 7.57 -9.25 32.91
CA SER A 204 7.77 -7.89 33.46
C SER A 204 7.94 -6.89 32.34
#